data_AF-A0AB32T4A2-F1
#
_entry.id   AF-A0AB32T4A2-F1
#
_cell.length_a   1.000
_cell.length_b   1.000
_cell.length_c   1.000
_cell.angle_alpha   90.00
_cell.angle_beta   90.00
_cell.angle_gamma   90.00
#
_symmetry.space_group_name_H-M   'P 1'
#
loop_
_entity.id
_entity.type
_entity.pdbx_description
1 polymer ?
#
loop_
_entity_poly.entity_id
_entity_poly.type
_entity_poly.pdbx_seq_one_letter_code
_entity_poly.pdbx_strand_id
1 'polypeptide(L)'
;METRRKTPHSTLEQVCKRILPLRVFKFLFGPLSEFSVARRITGAVFGALSGAGLFFGLIYNIAMTTVQHIIVGCVFVGLCTLGGMFSSLFRCSVLLMFPSMIGSHGRTFLMVFVLHGLYQGPIANIQHNVQDVASSMGCNIDLQITHSKLMWRMLTEPYVEVVQEIVEDSEEFQNEAQNVSMQFQKVRDEVMGQYGFNSLGKESVHTANSTQEEYVAKTRARCDYVVQQGITRCQDWFRVKWDECMNTIQVPLINHFICIPMQFHFLCDIMRVMNPWCTEKIPVEGNFGQTFDKLNDSINRLAEHFTTNLVLEELEQQAVLGVNVLQDFSKELSREFQEKTAIAEKISGVINFLLSFTFITVFTSAFGYVRQYCRDILFDNVYITTYFRQIDARRIRAEKRHLLPLKKAERESLINPWRLSIHASELMPVIVGFLQVASLALFVCVLLAVDGILYNIFDLIRRHTFTTYSITSVQHADIVIGGDSMLARLLRKTIGAFNTSSNFDIESSNLGPEWDSFSALEFQALDRPTSVHH
;
A
#
# COMPACT_ATOMS: atom_id res chain seq x y z
N MET A 1 -88.26 41.70 24.90
CA MET A 1 -87.80 41.01 23.68
C MET A 1 -86.41 40.45 23.92
N GLU A 2 -86.34 39.21 24.38
CA GLU A 2 -85.09 38.54 24.68
C GLU A 2 -84.44 38.13 23.35
N THR A 3 -83.37 38.82 22.96
CA THR A 3 -82.58 38.48 21.77
C THR A 3 -82.11 37.03 21.89
N ARG A 4 -82.75 36.14 21.12
CA ARG A 4 -82.46 34.71 21.01
C ARG A 4 -80.94 34.52 20.82
N ARG A 5 -80.20 34.20 21.88
CA ARG A 5 -78.75 33.98 21.84
C ARG A 5 -78.48 32.81 20.89
N LYS A 6 -77.86 33.09 19.73
CA LYS A 6 -77.39 32.05 18.82
C LYS A 6 -76.37 31.16 19.55
N THR A 7 -76.59 29.85 19.51
CA THR A 7 -75.65 28.87 20.06
C THR A 7 -74.38 28.86 19.22
N PRO A 8 -73.18 28.90 19.83
CA PRO A 8 -71.91 28.94 19.12
C PRO A 8 -71.72 27.71 18.23
N HIS A 9 -71.23 27.91 17.01
CA HIS A 9 -71.20 26.96 15.91
C HIS A 9 -70.03 25.95 15.97
N SER A 10 -68.98 26.26 16.72
CA SER A 10 -67.82 25.38 16.95
C SER A 10 -67.37 25.34 18.41
N THR A 11 -66.64 24.29 18.79
CA THR A 11 -65.92 24.19 20.07
C THR A 11 -64.91 25.32 20.24
N LEU A 12 -64.26 25.74 19.15
CA LEU A 12 -63.38 26.90 19.12
C LEU A 12 -64.14 28.19 19.46
N GLU A 13 -65.33 28.39 18.90
CA GLU A 13 -66.17 29.55 19.23
C GLU A 13 -66.62 29.53 20.70
N GLN A 14 -66.90 28.35 21.27
CA GLN A 14 -67.22 28.21 22.69
C GLN A 14 -66.05 28.61 23.61
N VAL A 15 -64.84 28.15 23.27
CA VAL A 15 -63.62 28.47 24.03
C VAL A 15 -63.27 29.95 23.87
N CYS A 16 -63.31 30.48 22.64
CA CYS A 16 -63.04 31.88 22.38
C CYS A 16 -64.03 32.81 23.07
N LYS A 17 -65.32 32.43 23.16
CA LYS A 17 -66.32 33.19 23.92
C LYS A 17 -66.01 33.29 25.41
N ARG A 18 -65.29 32.30 25.95
CA ARG A 18 -64.93 32.22 27.37
C ARG A 18 -63.63 32.98 27.69
N ILE A 19 -62.72 33.09 26.72
CA ILE A 19 -61.38 33.64 26.91
C ILE A 19 -61.26 35.08 26.38
N LEU A 20 -61.89 35.42 25.27
CA LEU A 20 -61.69 36.71 24.61
C LEU A 20 -62.63 37.81 25.12
N PRO A 21 -62.16 39.08 25.16
CA PRO A 21 -63.01 40.23 25.44
C PRO A 21 -64.18 40.31 24.44
N LEU A 22 -65.35 40.76 24.91
CA LEU A 22 -66.60 40.75 24.15
C LEU A 22 -66.51 41.43 22.78
N ARG A 23 -65.68 42.49 22.65
CA ARG A 23 -65.44 43.21 21.39
C ARG A 23 -64.63 42.38 20.39
N VAL A 24 -63.61 41.66 20.85
CA VAL A 24 -62.78 40.79 20.00
C VAL A 24 -63.57 39.55 19.59
N PHE A 25 -64.39 39.00 20.50
CA PHE A 25 -65.30 37.91 20.18
C PHE A 25 -66.34 38.32 19.11
N LYS A 26 -66.96 39.49 19.22
CA LYS A 26 -67.86 40.04 18.19
C LYS A 26 -67.14 40.34 16.87
N PHE A 27 -65.89 40.78 16.91
CA PHE A 27 -65.10 40.99 15.70
C PHE A 27 -64.81 39.68 14.94
N LEU A 28 -64.47 38.60 15.65
CA LEU A 28 -64.15 37.30 15.07
C LEU A 28 -65.39 36.50 14.61
N PHE A 29 -66.45 36.46 15.42
CA PHE A 29 -67.63 35.59 15.19
C PHE A 29 -68.93 36.35 14.86
N GLY A 30 -68.89 37.68 14.82
CA GLY A 30 -70.05 38.52 14.48
C GLY A 30 -70.42 38.51 12.99
N PRO A 31 -71.60 39.04 12.64
CA PRO A 31 -72.08 39.11 11.26
C PRO A 31 -71.14 39.91 10.36
N LEU A 32 -71.04 39.52 9.08
CA LEU A 32 -70.10 40.10 8.10
C LEU A 32 -70.26 41.62 7.87
N SER A 33 -71.40 42.19 8.24
CA SER A 33 -71.75 43.60 8.00
C SER A 33 -71.25 44.58 9.07
N GLU A 34 -71.00 44.16 10.31
CA GLU A 34 -70.76 45.08 11.44
C GLU A 34 -69.34 45.70 11.45
N PHE A 35 -68.32 45.02 10.90
CA PHE A 35 -66.91 45.47 10.93
C PHE A 35 -66.18 45.29 9.58
N SER A 36 -66.80 45.75 8.48
CA SER A 36 -66.31 45.49 7.13
C SER A 36 -64.95 46.12 6.79
N VAL A 37 -64.63 47.30 7.36
CA VAL A 37 -63.35 47.99 7.13
C VAL A 37 -62.23 47.33 7.93
N ALA A 38 -62.44 47.12 9.23
CA ALA A 38 -61.47 46.48 10.10
C ALA A 38 -61.11 45.06 9.61
N ARG A 39 -62.08 44.26 9.14
CA ARG A 39 -61.80 42.93 8.57
C ARG A 39 -61.01 42.97 7.26
N ARG A 40 -61.21 43.99 6.41
CA ARG A 40 -60.41 44.20 5.19
C ARG A 40 -58.97 44.58 5.53
N ILE A 41 -58.77 45.44 6.52
CA ILE A 41 -57.43 45.82 7.02
C ILE A 41 -56.72 44.60 7.61
N THR A 42 -57.39 43.81 8.46
CA THR A 42 -56.81 42.57 9.00
C THR A 42 -56.47 41.57 7.90
N GLY A 43 -57.32 41.46 6.87
CA GLY A 43 -57.04 40.67 5.67
C GLY A 43 -55.82 41.17 4.88
N ALA A 44 -55.64 42.50 4.77
CA ALA A 44 -54.47 43.12 4.15
C ALA A 44 -53.19 42.78 4.89
N VAL A 45 -53.19 42.94 6.23
CA VAL A 45 -52.04 42.64 7.08
C VAL A 45 -51.71 41.15 7.01
N PHE A 46 -52.71 40.27 7.07
CA PHE A 46 -52.52 38.84 6.89
C PHE A 46 -51.91 38.52 5.52
N GLY A 47 -52.43 39.14 4.45
CA GLY A 47 -51.90 39.00 3.09
C GLY A 47 -50.46 39.52 2.95
N ALA A 48 -50.10 40.61 3.63
CA ALA A 48 -48.73 41.15 3.64
C ALA A 48 -47.76 40.19 4.32
N LEU A 49 -48.10 39.74 5.54
CA LEU A 49 -47.25 38.86 6.34
C LEU A 49 -47.09 37.49 5.70
N SER A 50 -48.20 36.90 5.24
CA SER A 50 -48.15 35.62 4.53
C SER A 50 -47.45 35.75 3.19
N GLY A 51 -47.72 36.81 2.42
CA GLY A 51 -47.03 37.08 1.16
C GLY A 51 -45.52 37.22 1.32
N ALA A 52 -45.05 37.92 2.36
CA ALA A 52 -43.63 38.02 2.67
C ALA A 52 -43.04 36.65 3.03
N GLY A 53 -43.70 35.87 3.89
CA GLY A 53 -43.25 34.52 4.24
C GLY A 53 -43.20 33.56 3.04
N LEU A 54 -44.22 33.60 2.18
CA LEU A 54 -44.28 32.81 0.95
C LEU A 54 -43.16 33.22 -0.03
N PHE A 55 -42.89 34.53 -0.14
CA PHE A 55 -41.82 35.07 -0.97
C PHE A 55 -40.44 34.61 -0.51
N PHE A 56 -40.15 34.70 0.80
CA PHE A 56 -38.90 34.20 1.38
C PHE A 56 -38.72 32.70 1.13
N GLY A 57 -39.80 31.89 1.27
CA GLY A 57 -39.76 30.46 0.98
C GLY A 57 -39.49 30.12 -0.49
N LEU A 58 -40.03 30.92 -1.43
CA LEU A 58 -39.81 30.74 -2.87
C LEU A 58 -38.39 31.12 -3.32
N ILE A 59 -37.80 32.15 -2.70
CA ILE A 59 -36.57 32.75 -3.18
C ILE A 59 -35.32 32.25 -2.49
N TYR A 60 -35.45 31.59 -1.34
CA TYR A 60 -34.31 31.02 -0.62
C TYR A 60 -33.37 30.20 -1.52
N ASN A 61 -33.91 29.52 -2.55
CA ASN A 61 -33.14 28.66 -3.46
C ASN A 61 -32.94 29.22 -4.89
N ILE A 62 -33.39 30.44 -5.19
CA ILE A 62 -33.30 31.04 -6.54
C ILE A 62 -32.25 32.15 -6.56
N ALA A 63 -31.19 31.96 -7.34
CA ALA A 63 -30.18 32.98 -7.58
C ALA A 63 -30.72 34.10 -8.49
N MET A 64 -31.05 35.25 -7.91
CA MET A 64 -31.41 36.48 -8.63
C MET A 64 -30.54 37.65 -8.17
N THR A 65 -30.47 38.70 -8.99
CA THR A 65 -29.80 39.95 -8.60
C THR A 65 -30.60 40.70 -7.54
N THR A 66 -29.92 41.48 -6.69
CA THR A 66 -30.55 42.21 -5.56
C THR A 66 -31.71 43.12 -6.01
N VAL A 67 -31.61 43.73 -7.19
CA VAL A 67 -32.66 44.62 -7.74
C VAL A 67 -33.89 43.81 -8.18
N GLN A 68 -33.69 42.68 -8.84
CA GLN A 68 -34.78 41.79 -9.25
C GLN A 68 -35.53 41.22 -8.04
N HIS A 69 -34.80 40.84 -6.98
CA HIS A 69 -35.41 40.39 -5.72
C HIS A 69 -36.37 41.43 -5.14
N ILE A 70 -35.96 42.69 -5.07
CA ILE A 70 -36.81 43.75 -4.48
C ILE A 70 -38.06 43.98 -5.34
N ILE A 71 -37.92 44.09 -6.67
CA ILE A 71 -39.04 44.37 -7.57
C ILE A 71 -40.06 43.22 -7.53
N VAL A 72 -39.60 41.97 -7.69
CA VAL A 72 -40.49 40.80 -7.68
C VAL A 72 -41.14 40.64 -6.30
N GLY A 73 -40.41 40.93 -5.21
CA GLY A 73 -40.92 40.89 -3.84
C GLY A 73 -42.03 41.88 -3.59
N CYS A 74 -41.82 43.14 -3.94
CA CYS A 74 -42.84 44.17 -3.79
C CYS A 74 -44.11 43.84 -4.59
N VAL A 75 -43.97 43.37 -5.82
CA VAL A 75 -45.11 42.96 -6.67
C VAL A 75 -45.84 41.77 -6.06
N PHE A 76 -45.12 40.72 -5.65
CA PHE A 76 -45.70 39.51 -5.09
C PHE A 76 -46.43 39.78 -3.76
N VAL A 77 -45.78 40.48 -2.83
CA VAL A 77 -46.38 40.86 -1.56
C VAL A 77 -47.59 41.77 -1.81
N GLY A 78 -47.51 42.71 -2.75
CA GLY A 78 -48.64 43.54 -3.17
C GLY A 78 -49.84 42.71 -3.64
N LEU A 79 -49.63 41.71 -4.49
CA LEU A 79 -50.69 40.79 -4.92
C LEU A 79 -51.28 39.99 -3.76
N CYS A 80 -50.46 39.49 -2.84
CA CYS A 80 -50.93 38.78 -1.65
C CYS A 80 -51.73 39.68 -0.70
N THR A 81 -51.36 40.97 -0.55
CA THR A 81 -52.15 41.93 0.24
C THR A 81 -53.54 42.13 -0.34
N LEU A 82 -53.65 42.34 -1.66
CA LEU A 82 -54.93 42.48 -2.35
C LEU A 82 -55.76 41.19 -2.26
N GLY A 83 -55.11 40.03 -2.43
CA GLY A 83 -55.74 38.72 -2.25
C GLY A 83 -56.29 38.52 -0.83
N GLY A 84 -55.51 38.88 0.20
CA GLY A 84 -55.91 38.82 1.60
C GLY A 84 -57.04 39.79 1.95
N MET A 85 -57.05 40.97 1.34
CA MET A 85 -58.10 41.99 1.52
C MET A 85 -59.45 41.55 0.97
N PHE A 86 -59.49 41.06 -0.26
CA PHE A 86 -60.74 40.89 -1.00
C PHE A 86 -61.22 39.43 -1.10
N SER A 87 -60.30 38.45 -1.09
CA SER A 87 -60.66 37.05 -1.33
C SER A 87 -60.65 36.22 -0.04
N SER A 88 -61.79 35.61 0.30
CA SER A 88 -61.84 34.57 1.35
C SER A 88 -61.13 33.30 0.90
N LEU A 89 -61.21 32.98 -0.40
CA LEU A 89 -60.62 31.78 -0.98
C LEU A 89 -59.10 31.80 -0.86
N PHE A 90 -58.46 32.95 -1.15
CA PHE A 90 -57.02 33.15 -0.95
C PHE A 90 -56.60 32.96 0.52
N ARG A 91 -57.32 33.58 1.46
CA ARG A 91 -57.04 33.45 2.90
C ARG A 91 -57.12 32.00 3.37
N CYS A 92 -58.14 31.27 2.93
CA CYS A 92 -58.29 29.84 3.26
C CYS A 92 -57.17 29.00 2.65
N SER A 93 -56.79 29.25 1.39
CA SER A 93 -55.70 28.53 0.73
C SER A 93 -54.36 28.74 1.43
N VAL A 94 -54.03 29.99 1.79
CA VAL A 94 -52.81 30.31 2.53
C VAL A 94 -52.80 29.62 3.90
N LEU A 95 -53.92 29.61 4.62
CA LEU A 95 -54.03 28.90 5.89
C LEU A 95 -53.88 27.38 5.75
N LEU A 96 -54.33 26.81 4.63
CA LEU A 96 -54.18 25.38 4.34
C LEU A 96 -52.78 24.99 3.88
N MET A 97 -51.97 25.93 3.38
CA MET A 97 -50.57 25.63 3.07
C MET A 97 -49.78 25.16 4.28
N PHE A 98 -49.99 25.77 5.46
CA PHE A 98 -49.27 25.40 6.68
C PHE A 98 -49.41 23.91 7.05
N PRO A 99 -50.63 23.34 7.17
CA PRO A 99 -50.78 21.91 7.41
C PRO A 99 -50.38 21.06 6.19
N SER A 100 -50.55 21.53 4.95
CA SER A 100 -50.07 20.81 3.76
C SER A 100 -48.53 20.68 3.73
N MET A 101 -47.81 21.65 4.27
CA MET A 101 -46.36 21.59 4.47
C MET A 101 -45.94 20.61 5.55
N ILE A 102 -46.83 20.19 6.45
CA ILE A 102 -46.54 19.14 7.45
C ILE A 102 -46.91 17.75 6.90
N GLY A 103 -47.64 17.70 5.77
CA GLY A 103 -48.09 16.48 5.12
C GLY A 103 -47.11 15.89 4.10
N SER A 104 -47.66 15.30 3.04
CA SER A 104 -46.91 14.60 1.98
C SER A 104 -45.91 15.51 1.26
N HIS A 105 -46.30 16.75 0.95
CA HIS A 105 -45.43 17.68 0.23
C HIS A 105 -44.21 18.12 1.06
N GLY A 106 -44.41 18.38 2.34
CA GLY A 106 -43.31 18.71 3.26
C GLY A 106 -42.34 17.57 3.46
N ARG A 107 -42.85 16.33 3.55
CA ARG A 107 -42.01 15.14 3.59
C ARG A 107 -41.11 15.05 2.36
N THR A 108 -41.67 15.22 1.15
CA THR A 108 -40.87 15.22 -0.09
C THR A 108 -39.80 16.30 -0.07
N PHE A 109 -40.15 17.52 0.37
CA PHE A 109 -39.17 18.61 0.53
C PHE A 109 -38.04 18.22 1.49
N LEU A 110 -38.37 17.70 2.68
CA LEU A 110 -37.38 17.26 3.67
C LEU A 110 -36.50 16.13 3.14
N MET A 111 -37.06 15.16 2.42
CA MET A 111 -36.29 14.06 1.82
C MET A 111 -35.29 14.57 0.79
N VAL A 112 -35.70 15.49 -0.09
CA VAL A 112 -34.81 16.10 -1.08
C VAL A 112 -33.75 16.96 -0.41
N PHE A 113 -34.11 17.70 0.64
CA PHE A 113 -33.16 18.49 1.43
C PHE A 113 -32.11 17.60 2.12
N VAL A 114 -32.53 16.49 2.74
CA VAL A 114 -31.62 15.51 3.34
C VAL A 114 -30.72 14.89 2.27
N LEU A 115 -31.26 14.52 1.11
CA LEU A 115 -30.46 13.96 0.00
C LEU A 115 -29.40 14.95 -0.50
N HIS A 116 -29.75 16.24 -0.58
CA HIS A 116 -28.81 17.30 -0.92
C HIS A 116 -27.68 17.43 0.12
N GLY A 117 -28.03 17.42 1.41
CA GLY A 117 -27.05 17.43 2.50
C GLY A 117 -26.17 16.18 2.54
N LEU A 118 -26.73 15.00 2.26
CA LEU A 118 -25.97 13.75 2.13
C LEU A 118 -24.92 13.84 1.02
N TYR A 119 -25.31 14.42 -0.10
CA TYR A 119 -24.44 14.59 -1.25
C TYR A 119 -23.25 15.54 -0.93
N GLN A 120 -23.53 16.70 -0.35
CA GLN A 120 -22.48 17.68 -0.03
C GLN A 120 -21.64 17.34 1.20
N GLY A 121 -22.16 16.51 2.11
CA GLY A 121 -21.45 16.10 3.33
C GLY A 121 -20.88 14.68 3.21
N PRO A 122 -21.54 13.66 3.80
CA PRO A 122 -20.99 12.30 3.89
C PRO A 122 -20.50 11.69 2.58
N ILE A 123 -21.22 11.87 1.46
CA ILE A 123 -20.82 11.26 0.18
C ILE A 123 -19.51 11.88 -0.32
N ALA A 124 -19.39 13.21 -0.27
CA ALA A 124 -18.15 13.90 -0.61
C ALA A 124 -17.00 13.52 0.34
N ASN A 125 -17.28 13.37 1.64
CA ASN A 125 -16.29 12.95 2.63
C ASN A 125 -15.76 11.53 2.36
N ILE A 126 -16.66 10.59 2.08
CA ILE A 126 -16.31 9.21 1.71
C ILE A 126 -15.38 9.20 0.49
N GLN A 127 -15.68 9.99 -0.53
CA GLN A 127 -14.85 10.07 -1.73
C GLN A 127 -13.43 10.55 -1.40
N HIS A 128 -13.32 11.62 -0.62
CA HIS A 128 -12.01 12.13 -0.18
C HIS A 128 -11.26 11.12 0.69
N ASN A 129 -11.94 10.49 1.64
CA ASN A 129 -11.35 9.49 2.52
C ASN A 129 -10.84 8.25 1.76
N VAL A 130 -11.58 7.77 0.76
CA VAL A 130 -11.13 6.65 -0.09
C VAL A 130 -9.87 7.02 -0.86
N GLN A 131 -9.82 8.21 -1.44
CA GLN A 131 -8.67 8.69 -2.19
C GLN A 131 -7.42 8.82 -1.29
N ASP A 132 -7.58 9.37 -0.09
CA ASP A 132 -6.48 9.53 0.87
C ASP A 132 -5.98 8.19 1.39
N VAL A 133 -6.89 7.24 1.69
CA VAL A 133 -6.55 5.87 2.11
C VAL A 133 -5.78 5.16 0.99
N ALA A 134 -6.28 5.20 -0.26
CA ALA A 134 -5.63 4.54 -1.39
C ALA A 134 -4.23 5.11 -1.66
N SER A 135 -4.09 6.45 -1.62
CA SER A 135 -2.80 7.12 -1.82
C SER A 135 -1.81 6.82 -0.70
N SER A 136 -2.26 6.88 0.56
CA SER A 136 -1.42 6.59 1.72
C SER A 136 -0.97 5.13 1.72
N MET A 137 -1.86 4.20 1.39
CA MET A 137 -1.52 2.78 1.29
C MET A 137 -0.53 2.53 0.14
N GLY A 138 -0.73 3.15 -1.03
CA GLY A 138 0.20 3.06 -2.15
C GLY A 138 1.61 3.53 -1.79
N CYS A 139 1.74 4.70 -1.15
CA CYS A 139 3.03 5.22 -0.70
C CYS A 139 3.72 4.31 0.32
N ASN A 140 2.96 3.71 1.22
CA ASN A 140 3.53 2.81 2.22
C ASN A 140 4.00 1.48 1.66
N ILE A 141 3.31 0.94 0.66
CA ILE A 141 3.79 -0.26 -0.04
C ILE A 141 5.05 0.08 -0.85
N ASP A 142 5.08 1.25 -1.52
CA ASP A 142 6.27 1.71 -2.27
C ASP A 142 7.50 1.86 -1.35
N LEU A 143 7.31 2.44 -0.16
CA LEU A 143 8.34 2.53 0.86
C LEU A 143 8.86 1.15 1.30
N GLN A 144 7.95 0.20 1.58
CA GLN A 144 8.33 -1.16 1.98
C GLN A 144 9.12 -1.89 0.88
N ILE A 145 8.74 -1.72 -0.38
CA ILE A 145 9.48 -2.30 -1.50
C ILE A 145 10.85 -1.66 -1.63
N THR A 146 10.93 -0.33 -1.52
CA THR A 146 12.20 0.39 -1.59
C THR A 146 13.15 -0.08 -0.50
N HIS A 147 12.67 -0.23 0.74
CA HIS A 147 13.47 -0.78 1.83
C HIS A 147 13.89 -2.24 1.59
N SER A 148 12.98 -3.07 1.03
CA SER A 148 13.30 -4.45 0.69
C SER A 148 14.38 -4.54 -0.39
N LYS A 149 14.33 -3.65 -1.39
CA LYS A 149 15.36 -3.53 -2.44
C LYS A 149 16.70 -3.08 -1.88
N LEU A 150 16.71 -2.10 -0.98
CA LEU A 150 17.92 -1.63 -0.30
C LEU A 150 18.54 -2.76 0.54
N MET A 151 17.74 -3.48 1.31
CA MET A 151 18.20 -4.62 2.10
C MET A 151 18.75 -5.74 1.21
N TRP A 152 18.07 -6.06 0.10
CA TRP A 152 18.57 -7.03 -0.87
C TRP A 152 19.93 -6.62 -1.43
N ARG A 153 20.05 -5.37 -1.91
CA ARG A 153 21.32 -4.82 -2.41
C ARG A 153 22.43 -4.90 -1.36
N MET A 154 22.16 -4.45 -0.14
CA MET A 154 23.13 -4.50 0.96
C MET A 154 23.61 -5.93 1.26
N LEU A 155 22.73 -6.93 1.12
CA LEU A 155 23.10 -8.33 1.32
C LEU A 155 23.85 -8.92 0.13
N THR A 156 23.56 -8.51 -1.10
CA THR A 156 24.15 -9.10 -2.31
C THR A 156 25.42 -8.41 -2.79
N GLU A 157 25.53 -7.09 -2.62
CA GLU A 157 26.65 -6.26 -3.06
C GLU A 157 28.02 -6.79 -2.61
N PRO A 158 28.27 -7.16 -1.34
CA PRO A 158 29.56 -7.72 -0.94
C PRO A 158 29.88 -9.05 -1.64
N TYR A 159 28.87 -9.87 -1.98
CA TYR A 159 29.12 -11.10 -2.75
C TYR A 159 29.41 -10.80 -4.22
N VAL A 160 28.76 -9.79 -4.80
CA VAL A 160 29.03 -9.34 -6.18
C VAL A 160 30.46 -8.81 -6.28
N GLU A 161 30.91 -8.01 -5.31
CA GLU A 161 32.29 -7.50 -5.23
C GLU A 161 33.32 -8.64 -5.18
N VAL A 162 33.13 -9.62 -4.27
CA VAL A 162 34.01 -10.80 -4.16
C VAL A 162 34.08 -11.57 -5.48
N VAL A 163 32.93 -11.76 -6.14
CA VAL A 163 32.85 -12.49 -7.41
C VAL A 163 33.50 -11.71 -8.55
N GLN A 164 33.37 -10.39 -8.57
CA GLN A 164 34.06 -9.52 -9.52
C GLN A 164 35.57 -9.57 -9.32
N GLU A 165 36.05 -9.48 -8.09
CA GLU A 165 37.49 -9.56 -7.77
C GLU A 165 38.10 -10.90 -8.22
N ILE A 166 37.42 -12.03 -8.00
CA ILE A 166 37.87 -13.34 -8.50
C ILE A 166 38.00 -13.37 -10.03
N VAL A 167 37.11 -12.68 -10.74
CA VAL A 167 37.15 -12.60 -12.21
C VAL A 167 38.24 -11.67 -12.70
N GLU A 168 38.43 -10.53 -12.05
CA GLU A 168 39.52 -9.60 -12.36
C GLU A 168 40.88 -10.28 -12.17
N ASP A 169 41.04 -11.05 -11.09
CA ASP A 169 42.27 -11.79 -10.78
C ASP A 169 42.43 -13.10 -11.58
N SER A 170 41.49 -13.45 -12.46
CA SER A 170 41.51 -14.73 -13.19
C SER A 170 42.77 -14.90 -14.06
N GLU A 171 43.27 -13.82 -14.68
CA GLU A 171 44.52 -13.85 -15.44
C GLU A 171 45.74 -14.11 -14.54
N GLU A 172 45.80 -13.48 -13.37
CA GLU A 172 46.90 -13.67 -12.43
C GLU A 172 46.88 -15.07 -11.82
N PHE A 173 45.68 -15.56 -11.48
CA PHE A 173 45.49 -16.94 -11.05
C PHE A 173 45.94 -17.95 -12.11
N GLN A 174 45.58 -17.72 -13.37
CA GLN A 174 46.01 -18.55 -14.50
C GLN A 174 47.55 -18.55 -14.64
N ASN A 175 48.20 -17.39 -14.47
CA ASN A 175 49.65 -17.28 -14.51
C ASN A 175 50.31 -18.06 -13.37
N GLU A 176 49.80 -17.98 -12.15
CA GLU A 176 50.35 -18.74 -11.02
C GLU A 176 50.09 -20.25 -11.16
N ALA A 177 48.92 -20.65 -11.66
CA ALA A 177 48.63 -22.05 -12.00
C ALA A 177 49.60 -22.62 -13.04
N GLN A 178 49.91 -21.84 -14.10
CA GLN A 178 50.92 -22.20 -15.08
C GLN A 178 52.33 -22.27 -14.47
N ASN A 179 52.68 -21.33 -13.59
CA ASN A 179 53.95 -21.33 -12.88
C ASN A 179 54.13 -22.59 -12.01
N VAL A 180 53.10 -22.99 -11.26
CA VAL A 180 53.08 -24.25 -10.49
C VAL A 180 53.29 -25.46 -11.40
N SER A 181 52.62 -25.50 -12.55
CA SER A 181 52.80 -26.55 -13.56
C SER A 181 54.23 -26.60 -14.09
N MET A 182 54.82 -25.45 -14.44
CA MET A 182 56.22 -25.35 -14.87
C MET A 182 57.22 -25.79 -13.79
N GLN A 183 56.97 -25.49 -12.52
CA GLN A 183 57.86 -25.94 -11.45
C GLN A 183 57.74 -27.45 -11.20
N PHE A 184 56.51 -27.98 -11.24
CA PHE A 184 56.28 -29.42 -11.14
C PHE A 184 56.90 -30.20 -12.30
N GLN A 185 57.07 -29.56 -13.46
CA GLN A 185 57.77 -30.16 -14.59
C GLN A 185 59.17 -30.66 -14.21
N LYS A 186 59.91 -29.92 -13.39
CA LYS A 186 61.24 -30.36 -12.91
C LYS A 186 61.15 -31.64 -12.09
N VAL A 187 60.13 -31.74 -11.23
CA VAL A 187 59.88 -32.96 -10.44
C VAL A 187 59.51 -34.12 -11.35
N ARG A 188 58.64 -33.88 -12.35
CA ARG A 188 58.28 -34.87 -13.36
C ARG A 188 59.50 -35.35 -14.15
N ASP A 189 60.39 -34.44 -14.53
CA ASP A 189 61.60 -34.75 -15.27
C ASP A 189 62.61 -35.51 -14.40
N GLU A 190 62.71 -35.23 -13.10
CA GLU A 190 63.56 -36.00 -12.19
C GLU A 190 63.04 -37.43 -11.96
N VAL A 191 61.72 -37.59 -11.81
CA VAL A 191 61.06 -38.88 -11.58
C VAL A 191 61.02 -39.72 -12.85
N MET A 192 60.65 -39.13 -13.97
CA MET A 192 60.48 -39.82 -15.26
C MET A 192 61.72 -39.78 -16.15
N GLY A 193 62.73 -38.95 -15.82
CA GLY A 193 63.92 -38.74 -16.63
C GLY A 193 64.81 -39.98 -16.79
N GLN A 194 65.59 -39.97 -17.86
CA GLN A 194 66.40 -41.10 -18.31
C GLN A 194 67.86 -41.09 -17.81
N TYR A 195 68.22 -40.15 -16.93
CA TYR A 195 69.58 -40.04 -16.39
C TYR A 195 70.05 -41.35 -15.75
N GLY A 196 71.28 -41.78 -16.08
CA GLY A 196 71.90 -43.02 -15.60
C GLY A 196 71.33 -44.32 -16.20
N PHE A 197 70.20 -44.28 -16.90
CA PHE A 197 69.51 -45.45 -17.43
C PHE A 197 69.94 -45.81 -18.86
N ASN A 198 70.19 -44.82 -19.72
CA ASN A 198 70.46 -45.03 -21.16
C ASN A 198 71.83 -45.65 -21.48
N SER A 199 72.78 -45.70 -20.52
CA SER A 199 74.14 -46.21 -20.79
C SER A 199 74.29 -47.73 -20.72
N LEU A 200 73.27 -48.44 -20.23
CA LEU A 200 73.27 -49.90 -20.06
C LEU A 200 72.76 -50.67 -21.29
N GLY A 201 72.51 -50.01 -22.43
CA GLY A 201 72.08 -50.66 -23.68
C GLY A 201 70.71 -51.35 -23.62
N LYS A 202 69.94 -51.14 -22.55
CA LYS A 202 68.55 -51.59 -22.45
C LYS A 202 67.66 -50.50 -23.03
N GLU A 203 67.30 -50.64 -24.30
CA GLU A 203 66.23 -49.85 -24.90
C GLU A 203 64.98 -49.91 -24.01
N SER A 204 64.34 -48.75 -23.86
CA SER A 204 63.15 -48.54 -23.05
C SER A 204 62.00 -49.41 -23.53
N VAL A 205 61.81 -50.57 -22.91
CA VAL A 205 60.50 -51.20 -22.89
C VAL A 205 59.84 -50.76 -21.59
N HIS A 206 58.78 -49.94 -21.70
CA HIS A 206 57.80 -49.69 -20.64
C HIS A 206 57.28 -51.04 -20.12
N THR A 207 58.03 -51.64 -19.19
CA THR A 207 57.78 -52.97 -18.61
C THR A 207 57.26 -52.86 -17.18
N ALA A 208 57.14 -51.63 -16.65
CA ALA A 208 56.55 -51.35 -15.36
C ALA A 208 55.04 -51.10 -15.52
N ASN A 209 54.23 -51.79 -14.73
CA ASN A 209 52.77 -51.66 -14.75
C ASN A 209 52.28 -50.46 -13.91
N SER A 210 53.16 -49.84 -13.12
CA SER A 210 52.86 -48.65 -12.32
C SER A 210 54.04 -47.67 -12.30
N THR A 211 53.74 -46.39 -12.09
CA THR A 211 54.74 -45.34 -11.87
C THR A 211 55.62 -45.61 -10.65
N GLN A 212 55.09 -46.32 -9.65
CA GLN A 212 55.85 -46.82 -8.49
C GLN A 212 56.95 -47.81 -8.93
N GLU A 213 56.59 -48.82 -9.71
CA GLU A 213 57.55 -49.82 -10.22
C GLU A 213 58.62 -49.15 -11.11
N GLU A 214 58.20 -48.21 -11.95
CA GLU A 214 59.09 -47.46 -12.83
C GLU A 214 60.10 -46.63 -12.03
N TYR A 215 59.64 -45.92 -11.00
CA TYR A 215 60.50 -45.11 -10.14
C TYR A 215 61.51 -45.96 -9.36
N VAL A 216 61.07 -47.10 -8.80
CA VAL A 216 61.94 -48.05 -8.09
C VAL A 216 63.02 -48.61 -9.03
N ALA A 217 62.62 -49.06 -10.22
CA ALA A 217 63.55 -49.63 -11.20
C ALA A 217 64.60 -48.61 -11.66
N LYS A 218 64.17 -47.38 -11.98
CA LYS A 218 65.06 -46.29 -12.37
C LYS A 218 66.02 -45.89 -11.26
N THR A 219 65.55 -45.80 -10.02
CA THR A 219 66.39 -45.43 -8.87
C THR A 219 67.51 -46.44 -8.62
N ARG A 220 67.20 -47.74 -8.69
CA ARG A 220 68.21 -48.81 -8.56
C ARG A 220 69.24 -48.77 -9.69
N ALA A 221 68.78 -48.58 -10.93
CA ALA A 221 69.65 -48.46 -12.09
C ALA A 221 70.57 -47.23 -12.01
N ARG A 222 70.07 -46.09 -11.52
CA ARG A 222 70.86 -44.87 -11.28
C ARG A 222 71.99 -45.12 -10.27
N CYS A 223 71.73 -45.89 -9.21
CA CYS A 223 72.77 -46.26 -8.24
C CYS A 223 73.87 -47.12 -8.88
N ASP A 224 73.48 -48.17 -9.63
CA ASP A 224 74.44 -49.03 -10.34
C ASP A 224 75.28 -48.22 -11.34
N TYR A 225 74.66 -47.27 -12.05
CA TYR A 225 75.38 -46.35 -12.93
C TYR A 225 76.43 -45.49 -12.20
N VAL A 226 76.09 -44.95 -11.02
CA VAL A 226 77.03 -44.14 -10.22
C VAL A 226 78.21 -45.00 -9.74
N VAL A 227 77.96 -46.24 -9.34
CA VAL A 227 79.03 -47.18 -8.94
C VAL A 227 79.94 -47.49 -10.13
N GLN A 228 79.38 -47.81 -11.28
CA GLN A 228 80.14 -48.09 -12.50
C GLN A 228 80.95 -46.87 -12.93
N GLN A 229 80.36 -45.68 -12.87
CA GLN A 229 81.06 -44.42 -13.16
C GLN A 229 82.22 -44.19 -12.18
N GLY A 230 82.04 -44.53 -10.91
CA GLY A 230 83.10 -44.51 -9.91
C GLY A 230 84.25 -45.47 -10.26
N ILE A 231 83.93 -46.70 -10.65
CA ILE A 231 84.93 -47.72 -11.01
C ILE A 231 85.76 -47.23 -12.19
N THR A 232 85.09 -46.76 -13.25
CA THR A 232 85.76 -46.24 -14.44
C THR A 232 86.66 -45.06 -14.11
N ARG A 233 86.17 -44.09 -13.33
CA ARG A 233 87.00 -42.94 -12.89
C ARG A 233 88.19 -43.36 -12.03
N CYS A 234 88.03 -44.36 -11.19
CA CYS A 234 89.13 -44.92 -10.40
C CYS A 234 90.18 -45.59 -11.31
N GLN A 235 89.76 -46.41 -12.28
CA GLN A 235 90.67 -47.05 -13.22
C GLN A 235 91.41 -46.03 -14.08
N ASP A 236 90.70 -45.00 -14.55
CA ASP A 236 91.26 -43.88 -15.28
C ASP A 236 92.31 -43.15 -14.43
N TRP A 237 92.07 -42.96 -13.13
CA TRP A 237 93.04 -42.34 -12.22
C TRP A 237 94.33 -43.14 -12.13
N PHE A 238 94.25 -44.46 -11.95
CA PHE A 238 95.44 -45.33 -11.93
C PHE A 238 96.21 -45.28 -13.25
N ARG A 239 95.51 -45.31 -14.39
CA ARG A 239 96.11 -45.20 -15.73
C ARG A 239 96.87 -43.88 -15.90
N VAL A 240 96.23 -42.76 -15.55
CA VAL A 240 96.86 -41.44 -15.62
C VAL A 240 98.10 -41.36 -14.73
N LYS A 241 98.01 -41.90 -13.50
CA LYS A 241 99.15 -41.90 -12.56
C LYS A 241 100.30 -42.80 -13.00
N TRP A 242 100.00 -43.92 -13.66
CA TRP A 242 101.00 -44.77 -14.28
C TRP A 242 101.80 -44.01 -15.35
N ASP A 243 101.10 -43.35 -16.27
CA ASP A 243 101.73 -42.59 -17.36
C ASP A 243 102.58 -41.42 -16.81
N GLU A 244 102.09 -40.70 -15.80
CA GLU A 244 102.85 -39.66 -15.10
C GLU A 244 104.12 -40.22 -14.43
N CYS A 245 104.03 -41.39 -13.78
CA CYS A 245 105.15 -42.03 -13.09
C CYS A 245 106.25 -42.45 -14.07
N MET A 246 105.86 -43.15 -15.15
CA MET A 246 106.79 -43.65 -16.17
C MET A 246 107.54 -42.51 -16.89
N ASN A 247 106.89 -41.37 -17.09
CA ASN A 247 107.49 -40.18 -17.71
C ASN A 247 108.46 -39.43 -16.78
N THR A 248 108.25 -39.50 -15.46
CA THR A 248 109.04 -38.77 -14.46
C THR A 248 110.34 -39.50 -14.09
N ILE A 249 110.32 -40.83 -13.98
CA ILE A 249 111.49 -41.64 -13.57
C ILE A 249 112.21 -42.18 -14.81
N GLN A 250 113.20 -41.46 -15.33
CA GLN A 250 113.89 -41.85 -16.58
C GLN A 250 114.99 -42.93 -16.41
N VAL A 251 115.12 -43.55 -15.24
CA VAL A 251 116.15 -44.58 -14.97
C VAL A 251 115.62 -45.98 -15.33
N PRO A 252 116.13 -46.66 -16.37
CA PRO A 252 115.49 -47.84 -16.97
C PRO A 252 115.42 -49.08 -16.06
N LEU A 253 116.26 -49.18 -15.04
CA LEU A 253 116.25 -50.31 -14.09
C LEU A 253 115.39 -50.07 -12.83
N ILE A 254 115.09 -48.80 -12.48
CA ILE A 254 114.38 -48.44 -11.24
C ILE A 254 112.93 -48.02 -11.51
N ASN A 255 112.66 -47.45 -12.70
CA ASN A 255 111.33 -46.98 -13.09
C ASN A 255 110.26 -48.07 -12.96
N HIS A 256 110.57 -49.28 -13.44
CA HIS A 256 109.62 -50.39 -13.41
C HIS A 256 109.25 -50.81 -11.97
N PHE A 257 110.21 -50.84 -11.04
CA PHE A 257 109.91 -51.24 -9.65
C PHE A 257 109.09 -50.22 -8.86
N ILE A 258 109.26 -48.91 -9.12
CA ILE A 258 108.55 -47.85 -8.39
C ILE A 258 107.13 -47.62 -8.96
N CYS A 259 106.95 -47.77 -10.28
CA CYS A 259 105.66 -47.47 -10.92
C CYS A 259 104.68 -48.65 -10.92
N ILE A 260 105.12 -49.92 -10.75
CA ILE A 260 104.26 -51.14 -10.65
C ILE A 260 102.98 -50.96 -9.81
N PRO A 261 103.00 -50.35 -8.61
CA PRO A 261 101.79 -50.15 -7.81
C PRO A 261 100.69 -49.35 -8.51
N MET A 262 101.03 -48.50 -9.49
CA MET A 262 100.06 -47.72 -10.26
C MET A 262 99.32 -48.57 -11.31
N GLN A 263 99.73 -49.82 -11.54
CA GLN A 263 99.05 -50.77 -12.42
C GLN A 263 97.94 -51.55 -11.70
N PHE A 264 97.77 -51.36 -10.39
CA PHE A 264 96.79 -52.08 -9.57
C PHE A 264 95.35 -51.52 -9.70
N HIS A 265 94.92 -51.22 -10.92
CA HIS A 265 93.56 -50.76 -11.21
C HIS A 265 92.48 -51.79 -10.83
N PHE A 266 92.85 -53.07 -10.61
CA PHE A 266 91.94 -54.10 -10.08
C PHE A 266 91.39 -53.75 -8.69
N LEU A 267 92.09 -52.91 -7.92
CA LEU A 267 91.60 -52.44 -6.62
C LEU A 267 90.32 -51.60 -6.75
N CYS A 268 90.08 -50.98 -7.91
CA CYS A 268 88.85 -50.22 -8.18
C CYS A 268 87.60 -51.11 -8.22
N ASP A 269 87.75 -52.40 -8.54
CA ASP A 269 86.63 -53.34 -8.59
C ASP A 269 86.06 -53.65 -7.20
N ILE A 270 86.72 -53.24 -6.11
CA ILE A 270 86.16 -53.34 -4.75
C ILE A 270 84.82 -52.57 -4.64
N MET A 271 84.64 -51.53 -5.45
CA MET A 271 83.39 -50.78 -5.47
C MET A 271 82.21 -51.57 -6.04
N ARG A 272 82.44 -52.69 -6.76
CA ARG A 272 81.35 -53.59 -7.21
C ARG A 272 80.60 -54.24 -6.04
N VAL A 273 81.18 -54.25 -4.84
CA VAL A 273 80.48 -54.65 -3.60
C VAL A 273 79.24 -53.77 -3.34
N MET A 274 79.16 -52.58 -3.94
CA MET A 274 78.00 -51.70 -3.86
C MET A 274 76.85 -52.08 -4.81
N ASN A 275 77.05 -52.92 -5.83
CA ASN A 275 75.97 -53.28 -6.78
C ASN A 275 74.82 -54.07 -6.11
N PRO A 276 75.09 -55.08 -5.24
CA PRO A 276 74.06 -55.71 -4.42
C PRO A 276 73.37 -54.72 -3.47
N TRP A 277 74.12 -53.76 -2.93
CA TRP A 277 73.59 -52.72 -2.05
C TRP A 277 72.59 -51.81 -2.79
N CYS A 278 72.88 -51.44 -4.05
CA CYS A 278 71.95 -50.69 -4.88
C CYS A 278 70.62 -51.42 -5.15
N THR A 279 70.62 -52.75 -5.15
CA THR A 279 69.43 -53.56 -5.45
C THR A 279 68.58 -53.83 -4.20
N GLU A 280 69.23 -54.11 -3.06
CA GLU A 280 68.57 -54.59 -1.84
C GLU A 280 68.39 -53.52 -0.75
N LYS A 281 69.20 -52.46 -0.76
CA LYS A 281 69.30 -51.51 0.37
C LYS A 281 68.83 -50.09 0.06
N ILE A 282 68.32 -49.80 -1.13
CA ILE A 282 67.68 -48.52 -1.44
C ILE A 282 66.18 -48.60 -1.09
N PRO A 283 65.74 -48.07 0.06
CA PRO A 283 64.32 -47.98 0.37
C PRO A 283 63.68 -46.91 -0.54
N VAL A 284 62.63 -47.31 -1.24
CA VAL A 284 61.74 -46.38 -1.94
C VAL A 284 60.38 -46.48 -1.26
N GLU A 285 59.81 -45.34 -0.91
CA GLU A 285 58.51 -45.25 -0.25
C GLU A 285 57.43 -45.96 -1.08
N GLY A 286 56.67 -46.88 -0.48
CA GLY A 286 55.74 -47.75 -1.21
C GLY A 286 54.56 -47.02 -1.88
N ASN A 287 54.23 -45.82 -1.40
CA ASN A 287 53.09 -45.02 -1.88
C ASN A 287 53.49 -43.84 -2.78
N PHE A 288 54.75 -43.76 -3.19
CA PHE A 288 55.24 -42.62 -3.97
C PHE A 288 54.51 -42.49 -5.31
N GLY A 289 54.38 -43.57 -6.08
CA GLY A 289 53.76 -43.58 -7.41
C GLY A 289 52.30 -43.11 -7.40
N GLN A 290 51.47 -43.63 -6.49
CA GLN A 290 50.08 -43.18 -6.36
C GLN A 290 49.97 -41.70 -5.99
N THR A 291 50.89 -41.21 -5.15
CA THR A 291 50.91 -39.81 -4.74
C THR A 291 51.34 -38.91 -5.90
N PHE A 292 52.37 -39.34 -6.64
CA PHE A 292 52.86 -38.66 -7.83
C PHE A 292 51.78 -38.58 -8.92
N ASP A 293 51.07 -39.69 -9.18
CA ASP A 293 50.02 -39.74 -10.21
C ASP A 293 48.84 -38.81 -9.87
N LYS A 294 48.38 -38.83 -8.61
CA LYS A 294 47.33 -37.91 -8.13
C LYS A 294 47.76 -36.46 -8.23
N LEU A 295 49.01 -36.16 -7.86
CA LEU A 295 49.56 -34.81 -7.91
C LEU A 295 49.73 -34.34 -9.36
N ASN A 296 50.21 -35.20 -10.25
CA ASN A 296 50.35 -34.92 -11.68
C ASN A 296 48.99 -34.65 -12.33
N ASP A 297 47.96 -35.46 -12.04
CA ASP A 297 46.59 -35.20 -12.52
C ASP A 297 46.03 -33.88 -11.97
N SER A 298 46.21 -33.61 -10.68
CA SER A 298 45.74 -32.37 -10.04
C SER A 298 46.38 -31.13 -10.64
N ILE A 299 47.69 -31.18 -10.94
CA ILE A 299 48.43 -30.05 -11.52
C ILE A 299 48.05 -29.85 -13.00
N ASN A 300 47.84 -30.93 -13.75
CA ASN A 300 47.38 -30.82 -15.15
C ASN A 300 45.98 -30.18 -15.22
N ARG A 301 45.06 -30.59 -14.35
CA ARG A 301 43.71 -29.98 -14.26
C ARG A 301 43.76 -28.52 -13.83
N LEU A 302 44.67 -28.16 -12.92
CA LEU A 302 44.85 -26.79 -12.47
C LEU A 302 45.38 -25.87 -13.59
N ALA A 303 46.20 -26.41 -14.50
CA ALA A 303 46.79 -25.65 -15.59
C ALA A 303 45.87 -25.47 -16.82
N GLU A 304 44.77 -26.23 -16.90
CA GLU A 304 43.75 -26.04 -17.93
C GLU A 304 43.07 -24.65 -17.78
N HIS A 305 42.73 -24.02 -18.91
CA HIS A 305 42.29 -22.63 -18.96
C HIS A 305 41.13 -22.29 -18.02
N PHE A 306 41.35 -21.31 -17.14
CA PHE A 306 40.37 -20.71 -16.24
C PHE A 306 39.87 -19.39 -16.83
N THR A 307 39.02 -19.44 -17.85
CA THR A 307 38.41 -18.24 -18.45
C THR A 307 36.92 -18.18 -18.07
N THR A 308 36.58 -17.42 -17.03
CA THR A 308 35.20 -17.21 -16.60
C THR A 308 34.76 -15.78 -16.91
N ASN A 309 33.92 -15.60 -17.93
CA ASN A 309 33.23 -14.33 -18.15
C ASN A 309 31.97 -14.31 -17.29
N LEU A 310 31.96 -13.50 -16.23
CA LEU A 310 30.75 -13.28 -15.45
C LEU A 310 29.89 -12.21 -16.12
N VAL A 311 28.68 -12.62 -16.52
CA VAL A 311 27.61 -11.71 -16.94
C VAL A 311 26.60 -11.69 -15.81
N LEU A 312 26.62 -10.63 -14.99
CA LEU A 312 25.55 -10.36 -14.05
C LEU A 312 24.37 -9.77 -14.82
N GLU A 313 23.39 -10.61 -15.11
CA GLU A 313 22.10 -10.15 -15.59
C GLU A 313 21.25 -9.79 -14.37
N GLU A 314 21.17 -8.50 -14.06
CA GLU A 314 20.27 -7.98 -13.03
C GLU A 314 18.85 -8.25 -13.53
N LEU A 315 18.27 -9.38 -13.10
CA LEU A 315 16.85 -9.63 -13.29
C LEU A 315 16.12 -8.55 -12.52
N GLU A 316 15.71 -7.51 -13.26
CA GLU A 316 14.74 -6.52 -12.80
C GLU A 316 13.54 -7.31 -12.31
N GLN A 317 13.51 -7.60 -11.01
CA GLN A 317 12.40 -8.27 -10.37
C GLN A 317 11.20 -7.39 -10.66
N GLN A 318 10.36 -7.87 -11.57
CA GLN A 318 9.12 -7.24 -12.01
C GLN A 318 8.54 -6.54 -10.78
N ALA A 319 8.52 -5.20 -10.81
CA ALA A 319 8.02 -4.40 -9.70
C ALA A 319 6.75 -5.08 -9.19
N VAL A 320 6.77 -5.51 -7.92
CA VAL A 320 5.71 -6.35 -7.33
C VAL A 320 4.38 -5.80 -7.81
N LEU A 321 3.66 -6.62 -8.58
CA LEU A 321 2.57 -6.23 -9.50
C LEU A 321 1.43 -5.40 -8.85
N GLY A 322 1.47 -5.20 -7.53
CA GLY A 322 0.47 -4.46 -6.75
C GLY A 322 0.72 -2.95 -6.59
N VAL A 323 1.96 -2.42 -6.70
CA VAL A 323 2.21 -1.00 -6.35
C VAL A 323 1.77 -0.04 -7.43
N ASN A 324 2.20 -0.26 -8.67
CA ASN A 324 1.75 0.54 -9.80
C ASN A 324 0.22 0.47 -9.91
N VAL A 325 -0.36 -0.70 -9.65
CA VAL A 325 -1.83 -0.90 -9.66
C VAL A 325 -2.53 -0.06 -8.60
N LEU A 326 -2.04 0.00 -7.35
CA LEU A 326 -2.69 0.79 -6.29
C LEU A 326 -2.57 2.30 -6.55
N GLN A 327 -1.41 2.74 -7.04
CA GLN A 327 -1.15 4.16 -7.29
C GLN A 327 -1.87 4.65 -8.56
N ASP A 328 -1.91 3.84 -9.61
CA ASP A 328 -2.69 4.10 -10.81
C ASP A 328 -4.20 4.06 -10.51
N PHE A 329 -4.64 3.12 -9.67
CA PHE A 329 -6.02 3.08 -9.18
C PHE A 329 -6.38 4.37 -8.42
N SER A 330 -5.55 4.83 -7.50
CA SER A 330 -5.81 6.08 -6.77
C SER A 330 -5.89 7.29 -7.71
N LYS A 331 -4.94 7.41 -8.65
CA LYS A 331 -4.93 8.52 -9.64
C LYS A 331 -6.16 8.49 -10.54
N GLU A 332 -6.52 7.31 -11.03
CA GLU A 332 -7.68 7.16 -11.91
C GLU A 332 -8.99 7.43 -11.17
N LEU A 333 -9.12 6.95 -9.93
CA LEU A 333 -10.26 7.23 -9.06
C LEU A 333 -10.39 8.74 -8.78
N SER A 334 -9.26 9.41 -8.49
CA SER A 334 -9.21 10.87 -8.28
C SER A 334 -9.68 11.64 -9.52
N ARG A 335 -9.21 11.20 -10.70
CA ARG A 335 -9.58 11.78 -12.00
C ARG A 335 -11.07 11.62 -12.27
N GLU A 336 -11.60 10.41 -12.11
CA GLU A 336 -13.04 10.16 -12.26
C GLU A 336 -13.84 11.00 -11.28
N PHE A 337 -13.43 11.11 -10.01
CA PHE A 337 -14.17 11.91 -9.05
C PHE A 337 -14.17 13.39 -9.39
N GLN A 338 -13.03 13.99 -9.72
CA GLN A 338 -12.97 15.40 -10.13
C GLN A 338 -13.86 15.68 -11.35
N GLU A 339 -13.90 14.77 -12.32
CA GLU A 339 -14.75 14.89 -13.49
C GLU A 339 -16.26 14.82 -13.12
N LYS A 340 -16.61 13.99 -12.12
CA LYS A 340 -17.99 13.84 -11.63
C LYS A 340 -18.41 14.94 -10.64
N THR A 341 -17.49 15.61 -9.95
CA THR A 341 -17.82 16.73 -9.04
C THR A 341 -18.49 17.89 -9.78
N ALA A 342 -18.05 18.22 -11.01
CA ALA A 342 -18.68 19.24 -11.82
C ALA A 342 -20.11 18.87 -12.27
N ILE A 343 -20.36 17.59 -12.54
CA ILE A 343 -21.71 17.07 -12.84
C ILE A 343 -22.60 17.18 -11.60
N ALA A 344 -22.03 16.91 -10.44
CA ALA A 344 -22.74 16.97 -9.19
C ALA A 344 -23.09 18.38 -8.72
N GLU A 345 -22.22 19.36 -8.94
CA GLU A 345 -22.55 20.77 -8.73
C GLU A 345 -23.73 21.20 -9.63
N LYS A 346 -23.77 20.71 -10.87
CA LYS A 346 -24.93 20.91 -11.75
C LYS A 346 -26.19 20.22 -11.20
N ILE A 347 -26.09 18.99 -10.71
CA ILE A 347 -27.21 18.27 -10.08
C ILE A 347 -27.71 19.01 -8.84
N SER A 348 -26.81 19.54 -8.01
CA SER A 348 -27.14 20.41 -6.87
C SER A 348 -27.95 21.64 -7.31
N GLY A 349 -27.54 22.31 -8.39
CA GLY A 349 -28.30 23.41 -8.99
C GLY A 349 -29.70 22.99 -9.44
N VAL A 350 -29.84 21.80 -10.04
CA VAL A 350 -31.15 21.23 -10.42
C VAL A 350 -32.01 20.92 -9.19
N ILE A 351 -31.43 20.38 -8.12
CA ILE A 351 -32.13 20.07 -6.87
C ILE A 351 -32.67 21.36 -6.23
N ASN A 352 -31.87 22.43 -6.16
CA ASN A 352 -32.32 23.73 -5.63
C ASN A 352 -33.46 24.33 -6.44
N PHE A 353 -33.42 24.16 -7.77
CA PHE A 353 -34.53 24.54 -8.64
C PHE A 353 -35.80 23.70 -8.37
N LEU A 354 -35.66 22.37 -8.22
CA LEU A 354 -36.76 21.46 -7.88
C LEU A 354 -37.36 21.77 -6.50
N LEU A 355 -36.54 22.10 -5.51
CA LEU A 355 -36.98 22.51 -4.17
C LEU A 355 -37.86 23.77 -4.25
N SER A 356 -37.48 24.76 -5.08
CA SER A 356 -38.30 25.95 -5.33
C SER A 356 -39.64 25.60 -5.99
N PHE A 357 -39.64 24.63 -6.92
CA PHE A 357 -40.86 24.15 -7.58
C PHE A 357 -41.82 23.45 -6.60
N THR A 358 -41.32 22.74 -5.59
CA THR A 358 -42.19 22.10 -4.58
C THR A 358 -43.10 23.11 -3.89
N PHE A 359 -42.61 24.32 -3.60
CA PHE A 359 -43.40 25.36 -2.94
C PHE A 359 -44.55 25.86 -3.82
N ILE A 360 -44.30 26.00 -5.13
CA ILE A 360 -45.33 26.32 -6.13
C ILE A 360 -46.38 25.20 -6.19
N THR A 361 -45.95 23.93 -6.13
CA THR A 361 -46.89 22.80 -6.11
C THR A 361 -47.77 22.77 -4.86
N VAL A 362 -47.23 23.16 -3.70
CA VAL A 362 -48.01 23.26 -2.44
C VAL A 362 -49.05 24.37 -2.53
N PHE A 363 -48.67 25.53 -3.09
CA PHE A 363 -49.61 26.63 -3.25
C PHE A 363 -50.75 26.27 -4.23
N THR A 364 -50.41 25.68 -5.37
CA THR A 364 -51.39 25.28 -6.38
C THR A 364 -52.28 24.15 -5.91
N SER A 365 -51.76 23.17 -5.15
CA SER A 365 -52.56 22.10 -4.56
C SER A 365 -53.51 22.61 -3.48
N ALA A 366 -53.06 23.50 -2.59
CA ALA A 366 -53.91 24.12 -1.56
C ALA A 366 -55.03 24.97 -2.18
N PHE A 367 -54.71 25.75 -3.23
CA PHE A 367 -55.72 26.53 -3.94
C PHE A 367 -56.73 25.65 -4.70
N GLY A 368 -56.24 24.62 -5.39
CA GLY A 368 -57.06 23.63 -6.08
C GLY A 368 -58.01 22.90 -5.13
N TYR A 369 -57.49 22.45 -3.98
CA TYR A 369 -58.27 21.76 -2.95
C TYR A 369 -59.41 22.65 -2.43
N VAL A 370 -59.14 23.89 -2.01
CA VAL A 370 -60.19 24.81 -1.54
C VAL A 370 -61.24 25.05 -2.63
N ARG A 371 -60.80 25.26 -3.88
CA ARG A 371 -61.71 25.51 -4.99
C ARG A 371 -62.62 24.31 -5.25
N GLN A 372 -62.08 23.11 -5.23
CA GLN A 372 -62.85 21.88 -5.47
C GLN A 372 -63.77 21.57 -4.29
N TYR A 373 -63.27 21.72 -3.06
CA TYR A 373 -64.05 21.57 -1.82
C TYR A 373 -65.30 22.48 -1.81
N CYS A 374 -65.18 23.72 -2.31
CA CYS A 374 -66.31 24.65 -2.37
C CYS A 374 -67.24 24.47 -3.59
N ARG A 375 -66.77 23.87 -4.69
CA ARG A 375 -67.56 23.74 -5.94
C ARG A 375 -68.20 22.38 -6.12
N ASP A 376 -67.53 21.32 -5.68
CA ASP A 376 -67.95 19.94 -5.88
C ASP A 376 -68.37 19.32 -4.55
N ILE A 377 -69.65 18.97 -4.47
CA ILE A 377 -70.26 18.36 -3.28
C ILE A 377 -69.71 16.94 -3.07
N LEU A 378 -69.26 16.25 -4.12
CA LEU A 378 -68.81 14.85 -4.07
C LEU A 378 -67.30 14.69 -3.81
N PHE A 379 -66.55 15.79 -3.70
CA PHE A 379 -65.08 15.75 -3.59
C PHE A 379 -64.58 15.15 -2.26
N ASP A 380 -64.49 15.97 -1.20
CA ASP A 380 -64.00 15.57 0.12
C ASP A 380 -64.86 16.18 1.22
N ASN A 381 -66.16 16.32 0.92
CA ASN A 381 -67.16 16.89 1.82
C ASN A 381 -67.77 15.82 2.75
N VAL A 382 -66.94 14.91 3.27
CA VAL A 382 -67.35 13.76 4.10
C VAL A 382 -67.35 14.02 5.61
N TYR A 383 -67.07 15.26 6.02
CA TYR A 383 -66.86 15.63 7.42
C TYR A 383 -68.14 16.08 8.13
N ILE A 384 -68.50 15.39 9.22
CA ILE A 384 -69.62 15.80 10.09
C ILE A 384 -69.12 16.79 11.14
N THR A 385 -69.24 18.07 10.82
CA THR A 385 -68.87 19.16 11.72
C THR A 385 -69.89 19.41 12.83
N THR A 386 -69.48 20.14 13.87
CA THR A 386 -70.40 20.63 14.92
C THR A 386 -71.53 21.48 14.35
N TYR A 387 -71.24 22.27 13.31
CA TYR A 387 -72.22 23.10 12.60
C TYR A 387 -73.30 22.25 11.92
N PHE A 388 -72.91 21.15 11.26
CA PHE A 388 -73.86 20.20 10.67
C PHE A 388 -74.80 19.61 11.74
N ARG A 389 -74.25 19.16 12.87
CA ARG A 389 -75.05 18.62 13.99
C ARG A 389 -76.05 19.64 14.54
N GLN A 390 -75.70 20.93 14.55
CA GLN A 390 -76.60 22.01 14.97
C GLN A 390 -77.71 22.31 13.96
N ILE A 391 -77.43 22.20 12.65
CA ILE A 391 -78.48 22.29 11.62
C ILE A 391 -79.44 21.12 11.80
N ASP A 392 -78.93 19.90 11.96
CA ASP A 392 -79.75 18.70 12.11
C ASP A 392 -80.61 18.76 13.37
N ALA A 393 -80.04 19.15 14.52
CA ALA A 393 -80.77 19.38 15.77
C ALA A 393 -81.86 20.46 15.64
N ARG A 394 -81.65 21.51 14.84
CA ARG A 394 -82.68 22.52 14.56
C ARG A 394 -83.80 21.97 13.67
N ARG A 395 -83.48 21.09 12.71
CA ARG A 395 -84.48 20.42 11.86
C ARG A 395 -85.31 19.43 12.67
N ILE A 396 -84.70 18.68 13.58
CA ILE A 396 -85.39 17.78 14.53
C ILE A 396 -86.42 18.56 15.34
N ARG A 397 -86.03 19.69 15.95
CA ARG A 397 -86.96 20.54 16.73
C ARG A 397 -88.07 21.19 15.91
N ALA A 398 -87.86 21.32 14.60
CA ALA A 398 -88.86 21.87 13.67
C ALA A 398 -89.68 20.76 12.98
N GLU A 399 -89.59 19.51 13.47
CA GLU A 399 -90.27 18.33 12.92
C GLU A 399 -89.97 18.10 11.42
N LYS A 400 -88.79 18.50 10.97
CA LYS A 400 -88.31 18.29 9.60
C LYS A 400 -87.44 17.03 9.53
N ARG A 401 -87.28 16.50 8.30
CA ARG A 401 -86.36 15.40 8.01
C ARG A 401 -84.95 15.72 8.52
N HIS A 402 -84.39 14.76 9.26
CA HIS A 402 -83.07 14.80 9.89
C HIS A 402 -82.22 13.61 9.44
N LEU A 403 -80.90 13.71 9.62
CA LEU A 403 -79.92 12.73 9.10
C LEU A 403 -79.24 11.91 10.22
N LEU A 404 -79.21 12.37 11.47
CA LEU A 404 -78.62 11.65 12.60
C LEU A 404 -79.71 10.90 13.42
N PRO A 405 -79.48 9.67 13.91
CA PRO A 405 -78.20 8.95 14.03
C PRO A 405 -77.80 8.17 12.77
N LEU A 406 -76.50 8.12 12.51
CA LEU A 406 -75.91 7.37 11.38
C LEU A 406 -76.12 5.87 11.52
N LYS A 407 -76.48 5.21 10.41
CA LYS A 407 -76.52 3.74 10.29
C LYS A 407 -75.11 3.17 10.38
N LYS A 408 -74.99 1.88 10.73
CA LYS A 408 -73.68 1.20 10.87
C LYS A 408 -72.80 1.34 9.63
N ALA A 409 -73.36 1.16 8.42
CA ALA A 409 -72.63 1.31 7.17
C ALA A 409 -72.22 2.77 6.85
N GLU A 410 -72.99 3.76 7.29
CA GLU A 410 -72.71 5.19 7.05
C GLU A 410 -71.62 5.73 7.99
N ARG A 411 -71.36 5.05 9.11
CA ARG A 411 -70.30 5.43 10.06
C ARG A 411 -68.90 5.19 9.51
N GLU A 412 -68.76 4.34 8.50
CA GLU A 412 -67.48 4.08 7.84
C GLU A 412 -67.20 5.07 6.71
N SER A 413 -68.20 5.74 6.13
CA SER A 413 -67.97 6.72 5.06
C SER A 413 -67.87 8.17 5.54
N LEU A 414 -68.35 8.48 6.75
CA LEU A 414 -68.39 9.84 7.28
C LEU A 414 -67.40 10.04 8.43
N ILE A 415 -66.58 11.08 8.31
CA ILE A 415 -65.48 11.36 9.24
C ILE A 415 -65.93 12.39 10.29
N ASN A 416 -65.64 12.10 11.56
CA ASN A 416 -65.78 13.07 12.64
C ASN A 416 -64.41 13.73 12.92
N PRO A 417 -64.22 15.05 12.68
CA PRO A 417 -62.93 15.71 12.83
C PRO A 417 -62.29 15.61 14.21
N TRP A 418 -63.08 15.33 15.25
CA TRP A 418 -62.62 15.21 16.64
C TRP A 418 -62.32 13.76 17.07
N ARG A 419 -62.43 12.77 16.17
CA ARG A 419 -61.96 11.42 16.45
C ARG A 419 -60.46 11.34 16.16
N LEU A 420 -59.66 10.93 17.15
CA LEU A 420 -58.22 10.70 16.99
C LEU A 420 -57.88 9.41 16.22
N SER A 421 -58.87 8.60 15.83
CA SER A 421 -58.64 7.39 15.05
C SER A 421 -58.43 7.77 13.58
N ILE A 422 -57.29 7.35 13.03
CA ILE A 422 -57.00 7.44 11.60
C ILE A 422 -58.03 6.62 10.83
N HIS A 423 -58.51 7.16 9.71
CA HIS A 423 -59.46 6.48 8.86
C HIS A 423 -58.75 5.43 7.99
N ALA A 424 -59.42 4.32 7.64
CA ALA A 424 -58.78 3.23 6.90
C ALA A 424 -58.23 3.67 5.53
N SER A 425 -58.89 4.62 4.86
CA SER A 425 -58.40 5.21 3.61
C SER A 425 -57.16 6.10 3.77
N GLU A 426 -56.93 6.66 4.96
CA GLU A 426 -55.79 7.52 5.28
C GLU A 426 -54.57 6.71 5.78
N LEU A 427 -54.80 5.50 6.28
CA LEU A 427 -53.75 4.64 6.83
C LEU A 427 -52.73 4.21 5.77
N MET A 428 -53.17 3.82 4.57
CA MET A 428 -52.28 3.35 3.51
C MET A 428 -51.27 4.43 3.05
N PRO A 429 -51.69 5.68 2.75
CA PRO A 429 -50.76 6.78 2.47
C PRO A 429 -49.76 7.07 3.60
N VAL A 430 -50.18 6.92 4.86
CA VAL A 430 -49.32 7.11 6.04
C VAL A 430 -48.26 6.02 6.11
N ILE A 431 -48.64 4.75 5.93
CA ILE A 431 -47.69 3.62 5.94
C ILE A 431 -46.66 3.75 4.81
N VAL A 432 -47.12 4.01 3.58
CA VAL A 432 -46.21 4.25 2.44
C VAL A 432 -45.26 5.40 2.73
N GLY A 433 -45.78 6.46 3.36
CA GLY A 433 -45.00 7.59 3.78
C GLY A 433 -43.93 7.28 4.81
N PHE A 434 -44.28 6.48 5.82
CA PHE A 434 -43.34 6.02 6.84
C PHE A 434 -42.25 5.15 6.22
N LEU A 435 -42.60 4.23 5.33
CA LEU A 435 -41.63 3.37 4.64
C LEU A 435 -40.63 4.17 3.81
N GLN A 436 -41.07 5.23 3.12
CA GLN A 436 -40.18 6.13 2.37
C GLN A 436 -39.18 6.86 3.27
N VAL A 437 -39.60 7.33 4.45
CA VAL A 437 -38.69 8.00 5.39
C VAL A 437 -37.75 6.99 6.04
N ALA A 438 -38.27 5.81 6.41
CA ALA A 438 -37.48 4.74 7.01
C ALA A 438 -36.39 4.24 6.05
N SER A 439 -36.69 4.10 4.75
CA SER A 439 -35.69 3.71 3.75
C SER A 439 -34.60 4.77 3.57
N LEU A 440 -34.96 6.05 3.55
CA LEU A 440 -33.98 7.13 3.50
C LEU A 440 -33.12 7.18 4.77
N ALA A 441 -33.72 7.01 5.95
CA ALA A 441 -32.99 6.96 7.22
C ALA A 441 -32.00 5.78 7.25
N LEU A 442 -32.41 4.60 6.77
CA LEU A 442 -31.53 3.45 6.63
C LEU A 442 -30.35 3.77 5.68
N PHE A 443 -30.61 4.41 4.54
CA PHE A 443 -29.57 4.82 3.59
C PHE A 443 -28.57 5.80 4.23
N VAL A 444 -29.04 6.80 4.99
CA VAL A 444 -28.18 7.71 5.76
C VAL A 444 -27.30 6.94 6.74
N CYS A 445 -27.88 6.01 7.51
CA CYS A 445 -27.12 5.21 8.48
C CYS A 445 -26.04 4.36 7.81
N VAL A 446 -26.32 3.77 6.64
CA VAL A 446 -25.34 3.00 5.88
C VAL A 446 -24.18 3.89 5.42
N LEU A 447 -24.47 5.08 4.86
CA LEU A 447 -23.42 6.00 4.43
C LEU A 447 -22.53 6.43 5.61
N LEU A 448 -23.12 6.79 6.75
CA LEU A 448 -22.36 7.16 7.95
C LEU A 448 -21.52 6.00 8.49
N ALA A 449 -22.03 4.77 8.41
CA ALA A 449 -21.27 3.58 8.80
C ALA A 449 -20.07 3.34 7.86
N VAL A 450 -20.25 3.49 6.54
CA VAL A 450 -19.16 3.39 5.56
C VAL A 450 -18.08 4.43 5.82
N ASP A 451 -18.48 5.69 6.03
CA ASP A 451 -17.54 6.77 6.34
C ASP A 451 -16.77 6.50 7.64
N GLY A 452 -17.47 6.02 8.68
CA GLY A 452 -16.84 5.61 9.94
C GLY A 452 -15.85 4.44 9.79
N ILE A 453 -16.14 3.47 8.91
CA ILE A 453 -15.20 2.38 8.59
C ILE A 453 -13.96 2.92 7.89
N LEU A 454 -14.13 3.80 6.89
CA LEU A 454 -13.01 4.42 6.18
C LEU A 454 -12.14 5.25 7.11
N TYR A 455 -12.74 6.03 8.00
CA TYR A 455 -12.02 6.75 9.04
C TYR A 455 -11.19 5.81 9.93
N ASN A 456 -11.77 4.69 10.38
CA ASN A 456 -11.04 3.72 11.19
C ASN A 456 -9.88 3.08 10.42
N ILE A 457 -10.04 2.79 9.12
CA ILE A 457 -8.95 2.30 8.27
C ILE A 457 -7.84 3.36 8.16
N PHE A 458 -8.20 4.62 7.91
CA PHE A 458 -7.24 5.70 7.81
C PHE A 458 -6.49 5.94 9.13
N ASP A 459 -7.19 5.91 10.26
CA ASP A 459 -6.57 6.04 11.59
C ASP A 459 -5.68 4.83 11.93
N LEU A 460 -6.06 3.61 11.51
CA LEU A 460 -5.21 2.43 11.63
C LEU A 460 -3.91 2.59 10.84
N ILE A 461 -3.99 3.04 9.58
CA ILE A 461 -2.82 3.36 8.75
C ILE A 461 -1.96 4.43 9.45
N ARG A 462 -2.56 5.53 9.89
CA ARG A 462 -1.83 6.62 10.57
C ARG A 462 -1.07 6.13 11.81
N ARG A 463 -1.67 5.26 12.62
CA ARG A 463 -1.06 4.77 13.87
C ARG A 463 -0.02 3.67 13.65
N HIS A 464 -0.29 2.73 12.73
CA HIS A 464 0.53 1.54 12.57
C HIS A 464 1.56 1.64 11.46
N THR A 465 1.50 2.67 10.64
CA THR A 465 2.43 2.79 9.51
C THR A 465 3.64 3.66 9.83
N PHE A 466 3.67 4.38 10.95
CA PHE A 466 4.89 5.04 11.42
C PHE A 466 6.01 4.00 11.64
N THR A 467 7.05 4.07 10.82
CA THR A 467 8.16 3.11 10.86
C THR A 467 9.47 3.84 10.62
N THR A 468 10.37 3.75 11.60
CA THR A 468 11.77 4.17 11.51
C THR A 468 12.60 2.91 11.31
N TYR A 469 13.25 2.80 10.15
CA TYR A 469 14.13 1.68 9.82
C TYR A 469 15.59 2.15 9.92
N SER A 470 16.34 1.59 10.87
CA SER A 470 17.79 1.73 10.96
C SER A 470 18.42 0.39 10.63
N ILE A 471 19.01 0.25 9.45
CA ILE A 471 19.69 -0.97 9.01
C ILE A 471 21.19 -0.72 9.11
N THR A 472 21.83 -1.37 10.09
CA THR A 472 23.28 -1.40 10.25
C THR A 472 23.80 -2.80 9.87
N SER A 473 24.68 -2.88 8.88
CA SER A 473 25.37 -4.12 8.50
C SER A 473 26.87 -3.91 8.59
N VAL A 474 27.54 -4.74 9.39
CA VAL A 474 29.00 -4.79 9.50
C VAL A 474 29.43 -6.18 9.06
N GLN A 475 30.08 -6.27 7.91
CA GLN A 475 30.74 -7.50 7.46
C GLN A 475 32.25 -7.29 7.50
N HIS A 476 32.95 -8.15 8.24
CA HIS A 476 34.40 -8.13 8.33
C HIS A 476 34.92 -9.56 8.23
N ALA A 477 35.47 -9.91 7.08
CA ALA A 477 36.15 -11.17 6.86
C ALA A 477 37.62 -10.86 6.53
N ASP A 478 38.54 -11.31 7.38
CA ASP A 478 39.98 -11.19 7.15
C ASP A 478 40.58 -12.60 7.15
N ILE A 479 41.11 -13.02 6.00
CA ILE A 479 41.69 -14.35 5.81
C ILE A 479 43.17 -14.21 5.48
N VAL A 480 44.01 -14.42 6.48
CA VAL A 480 45.46 -14.34 6.34
C VAL A 480 46.03 -15.73 6.05
N ILE A 481 46.61 -15.90 4.86
CA ILE A 481 47.27 -17.14 4.45
C ILE A 481 48.77 -17.03 4.69
N GLY A 482 49.28 -17.83 5.64
CA GLY A 482 50.70 -17.91 5.98
C GLY A 482 51.49 -18.88 5.10
N GLY A 483 52.81 -18.65 5.00
CA GLY A 483 53.75 -19.49 4.26
C GLY A 483 54.00 -19.05 2.81
N ASP A 484 55.08 -19.60 2.23
CA ASP A 484 55.56 -19.29 0.87
C ASP A 484 55.54 -20.52 -0.07
N SER A 485 54.72 -21.52 0.27
CA SER A 485 54.50 -22.68 -0.58
C SER A 485 53.73 -22.29 -1.86
N MET A 486 53.83 -23.12 -2.90
CA MET A 486 53.00 -22.97 -4.12
C MET A 486 51.51 -22.90 -3.77
N LEU A 487 51.06 -23.78 -2.87
CA LEU A 487 49.67 -23.78 -2.41
C LEU A 487 49.30 -22.49 -1.67
N ALA A 488 50.19 -21.97 -0.81
CA ALA A 488 49.94 -20.72 -0.08
C ALA A 488 49.79 -19.52 -1.02
N ARG A 489 50.61 -19.46 -2.10
CA ARG A 489 50.47 -18.44 -3.15
C ARG A 489 49.15 -18.57 -3.90
N LEU A 490 48.77 -19.78 -4.30
CA LEU A 490 47.54 -20.05 -5.03
C LEU A 490 46.27 -19.75 -4.21
N LEU A 491 46.29 -20.11 -2.92
CA LEU A 491 45.21 -19.78 -2.00
C LEU A 491 45.13 -18.29 -1.72
N ARG A 492 46.26 -17.57 -1.66
CA ARG A 492 46.26 -16.12 -1.42
C ARG A 492 45.63 -15.35 -2.57
N LYS A 493 45.77 -15.86 -3.80
CA LYS A 493 45.15 -15.28 -4.99
C LYS A 493 43.67 -15.62 -5.16
N THR A 494 43.20 -16.74 -4.61
CA THR A 494 41.77 -17.14 -4.70
C THR A 494 40.94 -16.72 -3.50
N ILE A 495 41.51 -16.81 -2.31
CA ILE A 495 40.83 -16.52 -1.04
C ILE A 495 41.06 -15.07 -0.61
N GLY A 496 42.06 -14.38 -1.18
CA GLY A 496 42.30 -12.96 -0.96
C GLY A 496 41.06 -12.10 -1.26
N ALA A 497 40.30 -12.47 -2.29
CA ALA A 497 39.05 -11.81 -2.68
C ALA A 497 37.94 -11.86 -1.62
N PHE A 498 38.05 -12.74 -0.62
CA PHE A 498 37.11 -12.78 0.51
C PHE A 498 37.54 -11.85 1.67
N ASN A 499 38.65 -11.13 1.53
CA ASN A 499 39.10 -10.15 2.51
C ASN A 499 38.36 -8.83 2.31
N THR A 500 37.09 -8.79 2.70
CA THR A 500 36.24 -7.61 2.58
C THR A 500 35.80 -7.11 3.95
N SER A 501 35.85 -5.78 4.10
CA SER A 501 35.26 -5.07 5.22
C SER A 501 34.26 -4.07 4.69
N SER A 502 32.98 -4.27 4.96
CA SER A 502 31.93 -3.32 4.61
C SER A 502 31.15 -2.91 5.84
N ASN A 503 30.88 -1.61 5.94
CA ASN A 503 30.05 -1.02 6.97
C ASN A 503 28.98 -0.19 6.28
N PHE A 504 27.73 -0.62 6.40
CA PHE A 504 26.58 0.06 5.84
C PHE A 504 25.66 0.49 6.96
N ASP A 505 25.31 1.77 6.97
CA ASP A 505 24.35 2.36 7.89
C ASP A 505 23.33 3.15 7.08
N ILE A 506 22.07 2.73 7.13
CA ILE A 506 20.96 3.40 6.45
C ILE A 506 19.86 3.64 7.48
N GLU A 507 19.54 4.91 7.67
CA GLU A 507 18.38 5.34 8.44
C GLU A 507 17.33 5.88 7.48
N SER A 508 16.13 5.31 7.52
CA SER A 508 14.99 5.79 6.75
C SER A 508 13.76 5.90 7.64
N SER A 509 13.03 7.01 7.47
CA SER A 509 11.77 7.24 8.14
C SER A 509 10.72 7.71 7.14
N ASN A 510 9.45 7.48 7.48
CA ASN A 510 8.33 8.02 6.73
C ASN A 510 7.86 9.41 7.23
N LEU A 511 8.62 10.04 8.14
CA LEU A 511 8.54 11.48 8.38
C LEU A 511 9.44 12.15 7.35
N GLY A 512 8.87 13.00 6.50
CA GLY A 512 9.67 13.80 5.58
C GLY A 512 10.74 14.60 6.33
N PRO A 513 11.85 14.98 5.67
CA PRO A 513 13.00 15.66 6.29
C PRO A 513 12.69 17.04 6.91
N GLU A 514 11.45 17.51 6.86
CA GLU A 514 10.99 18.77 7.47
C GLU A 514 10.80 18.70 9.00
N TRP A 515 10.70 17.52 9.61
CA TRP A 515 10.43 17.39 11.05
C TRP A 515 11.66 17.29 11.96
N ASP A 516 12.85 17.02 11.41
CA ASP A 516 14.10 17.00 12.20
C ASP A 516 14.55 18.39 12.67
N SER A 517 13.93 19.45 12.14
CA SER A 517 14.21 20.83 12.56
C SER A 517 13.43 21.28 13.81
N PHE A 518 12.39 20.53 14.23
CA PHE A 518 11.56 20.91 15.38
C PHE A 518 11.83 20.07 16.65
N SER A 519 12.41 18.87 16.53
CA SER A 519 12.71 18.00 17.68
C SER A 519 14.04 18.36 18.39
N ALA A 520 14.93 19.11 17.73
CA ALA A 520 16.24 19.48 18.29
C ALA A 520 16.23 20.71 19.22
N LEU A 521 15.11 21.45 19.33
CA LEU A 521 15.03 22.70 20.10
C LEU A 521 14.18 22.65 21.38
N GLU A 522 13.51 21.53 21.70
CA GLU A 522 12.59 21.47 22.84
C GLU A 522 12.91 20.43 23.92
N PHE A 523 14.07 19.76 23.85
CA PHE A 523 14.52 18.81 24.88
C PHE A 523 15.76 19.26 25.69
N GLN A 524 16.12 20.54 25.64
CA GLN A 524 17.23 21.10 26.44
C GLN A 524 16.80 21.95 27.65
N ALA A 525 15.52 21.95 28.00
CA ALA A 525 14.98 22.79 29.07
C ALA A 525 14.11 22.03 30.06
N LEU A 526 14.52 20.84 30.52
CA LEU A 526 13.91 20.18 31.68
C LEU A 526 14.85 19.11 32.25
N ASP A 527 16.03 19.52 32.72
CA ASP A 527 16.72 18.82 33.81
C ASP A 527 17.83 19.69 34.42
N ARG A 528 17.50 20.35 35.53
CA ARG A 528 18.48 20.78 36.54
C ARG A 528 17.89 20.50 37.93
N PRO A 529 18.43 19.53 38.68
CA PRO A 529 18.13 19.38 40.08
C PRO A 529 19.12 20.17 40.96
N THR A 530 18.65 20.55 42.15
CA THR A 530 19.39 21.06 43.35
C THR A 530 19.94 22.49 43.26
N SER A 531 19.92 23.36 44.29
CA SER A 531 19.54 23.31 45.70
C SER A 531 19.68 24.72 46.31
N VAL A 532 18.84 25.05 47.30
CA VAL A 532 19.14 25.88 48.50
C VAL A 532 19.60 27.34 48.31
N HIS A 533 18.77 28.29 48.74
CA HIS A 533 19.07 29.18 49.88
C HIS A 533 17.89 30.14 50.19
N HIS A 534 17.54 30.15 51.48
CA HIS A 534 16.69 31.07 52.26
C HIS A 534 15.17 30.98 52.14
#